data_AF-A0A1Q5SV25-F1
#
_entry.id   AF-A0A1Q5SV25-F1
#
_cell.length_a   1.000
_cell.length_b   1.000
_cell.length_c   1.000
_cell.angle_alpha   90.00
_cell.angle_beta   90.00
_cell.angle_gamma   90.00
#
_symmetry.space_group_name_H-M   'P 1'
#
loop_
_entity.id
_entity.type
_entity.pdbx_description
1 polymer ?
#
loop_
_entity_poly.entity_id
_entity_poly.type
_entity_poly.pdbx_seq_one_letter_code
_entity_poly.pdbx_strand_id
1 'polypeptide(L)' 'MPTAAREYVDFWLENSVHAAEQPGLKGASQNVDELVDRLVEGAKGQGITREALETEVGDLAEYIRDKLATANRAEHDRRK' A
#
# COMPACT_ATOMS: atom_id res chain seq x y z
N MET A 1 -6.57 9.77 18.07
CA MET A 1 -6.38 10.47 16.79
C MET A 1 -5.29 9.72 16.05
N PRO A 2 -5.50 9.32 14.78
CA PRO A 2 -4.43 8.74 13.99
C PRO A 2 -3.28 9.74 13.85
N THR A 3 -2.05 9.25 13.76
CA THR A 3 -0.89 10.11 13.49
C THR A 3 -0.91 10.53 12.02
N ALA A 4 -0.20 11.62 11.68
CA ALA A 4 -0.05 12.02 10.29
C ALA A 4 0.56 10.90 9.43
N ALA A 5 1.43 10.07 10.00
CA ALA A 5 1.99 8.88 9.34
C ALA A 5 0.89 7.84 9.05
N ARG A 6 0.03 7.55 10.03
CA ARG A 6 -1.07 6.60 9.85
C ARG A 6 -2.09 7.08 8.81
N GLU A 7 -2.48 8.35 8.88
CA GLU A 7 -3.39 8.98 7.90
C GLU A 7 -2.81 8.94 6.49
N TYR A 8 -1.51 9.25 6.36
CA TYR A 8 -0.81 9.19 5.09
C TYR A 8 -0.79 7.77 4.51
N VAL A 9 -0.47 6.75 5.31
CA VAL A 9 -0.44 5.36 4.85
C VAL A 9 -1.82 4.92 4.38
N ASP A 10 -2.86 5.21 5.15
CA ASP A 10 -4.23 4.81 4.79
C ASP A 10 -4.69 5.49 3.48
N PHE A 11 -4.47 6.81 3.35
CA PHE A 11 -4.73 7.54 2.11
C PHE A 11 -3.94 6.98 0.93
N TRP A 12 -2.65 6.69 1.11
CA TRP A 12 -1.79 6.22 0.03
C TRP A 12 -2.20 4.84 -0.46
N LEU A 13 -2.56 3.93 0.46
CA LEU A 13 -3.03 2.59 0.15
C LEU A 13 -4.29 2.62 -0.72
N GLU A 14 -5.28 3.42 -0.33
CA GLU A 14 -6.54 3.57 -1.08
C GLU A 14 -6.31 4.03 -2.53
N ASN A 15 -5.26 4.82 -2.77
CA ASN A 15 -4.97 5.37 -4.09
C ASN A 15 -3.99 4.53 -4.91
N SER A 16 -3.16 3.70 -4.27
CA SER A 16 -2.00 3.06 -4.92
C SER A 16 -2.03 1.53 -4.94
N VAL A 17 -2.79 0.89 -4.06
CA VAL A 17 -2.86 -0.56 -3.90
C VAL A 17 -4.22 -1.07 -4.38
N HIS A 18 -4.24 -1.74 -5.52
CA HIS A 18 -5.46 -2.23 -6.16
C HIS A 18 -5.37 -3.73 -6.45
N ALA A 19 -6.52 -4.36 -6.67
CA ALA A 19 -6.58 -5.76 -7.09
C ALA A 19 -6.05 -5.93 -8.52
N ALA A 20 -5.58 -7.14 -8.87
CA ALA A 20 -5.21 -7.46 -10.25
C ALA A 20 -6.42 -7.43 -11.19
N GLU A 21 -6.72 -6.27 -11.76
CA GLU A 21 -7.79 -6.14 -12.74
C GLU A 21 -7.29 -6.47 -14.16
N GLN A 22 -7.58 -7.68 -14.65
CA GLN A 22 -7.34 -8.08 -16.05
C GLN A 22 -5.86 -8.19 -16.47
N PRO A 23 -5.56 -8.89 -17.59
CA PRO A 23 -4.20 -8.93 -18.13
C PRO A 23 -3.77 -7.52 -18.55
N GLY A 24 -2.90 -6.88 -17.76
CA GLY A 24 -2.28 -5.60 -18.10
C GLY A 24 -2.50 -4.42 -17.15
N LEU A 25 -3.21 -4.55 -16.03
CA LEU A 25 -3.32 -3.45 -15.04
C LEU A 25 -2.71 -3.78 -13.67
N LYS A 26 -2.35 -2.69 -12.99
CA LYS A 26 -1.56 -2.62 -11.76
C LYS A 26 -2.38 -3.07 -10.55
N GLY A 27 -2.10 -4.29 -10.10
CA GLY A 27 -2.54 -4.90 -8.85
C GLY A 27 -2.07 -6.34 -8.80
N ALA A 28 -1.70 -6.89 -7.63
CA ALA A 28 -0.97 -8.16 -7.37
C ALA A 28 0.37 -8.40 -8.13
N SER A 29 0.41 -8.00 -9.39
CA SER A 29 1.53 -7.87 -10.30
C SER A 29 2.38 -6.64 -10.01
N GLN A 30 1.91 -5.72 -9.15
CA GLN A 30 2.70 -4.60 -8.68
C GLN A 30 3.86 -5.12 -7.86
N ASN A 31 5.07 -4.66 -8.18
CA ASN A 31 6.25 -4.98 -7.40
C ASN A 31 6.13 -4.32 -6.02
N VAL A 32 6.21 -5.15 -4.96
CA VAL A 32 6.12 -4.68 -3.57
C VAL A 32 7.22 -3.67 -3.27
N ASP A 33 8.43 -3.89 -3.78
CA ASP A 33 9.57 -2.99 -3.53
C ASP A 33 9.33 -1.61 -4.17
N GLU A 34 8.78 -1.57 -5.40
CA GLU A 34 8.41 -0.30 -6.04
C GLU A 34 7.29 0.43 -5.29
N LEU A 35 6.35 -0.31 -4.70
CA LEU A 35 5.30 0.29 -3.88
C LEU A 35 5.84 0.85 -2.57
N VAL A 36 6.75 0.12 -1.91
CA VAL A 36 7.45 0.61 -0.71
C VAL A 36 8.23 1.89 -1.04
N ASP A 37 8.98 1.89 -2.13
CA ASP A 37 9.78 3.06 -2.54
C ASP A 37 8.89 4.27 -2.82
N ARG A 38 7.79 4.09 -3.57
CA ARG A 38 6.83 5.18 -3.87
C ARG A 38 6.09 5.68 -2.63
N LEU A 39 5.77 4.80 -1.68
CA LEU A 39 5.18 5.17 -0.40
C LEU A 39 6.16 6.05 0.39
N VAL A 40 7.40 5.61 0.53
CA VAL A 40 8.44 6.34 1.28
C VAL A 40 8.79 7.66 0.59
N GLU A 41 8.87 7.69 -0.74
CA GLU A 41 9.15 8.91 -1.50
C GLU A 41 8.04 9.94 -1.36
N GLY A 42 6.76 9.53 -1.46
CA GLY A 42 5.64 10.44 -1.25
C GLY A 42 5.54 10.95 0.20
N ALA A 43 5.90 10.12 1.19
CA ALA A 43 5.89 10.49 2.59
C ALA A 43 6.90 11.60 2.91
N LYS A 44 8.07 11.57 2.26
CA LYS A 44 9.10 12.61 2.39
C LYS A 44 8.58 13.99 2.01
N GLY A 45 7.70 14.08 1.00
CA GLY A 45 7.06 15.33 0.59
C GLY A 45 6.18 15.97 1.68
N GLN A 46 5.79 15.18 2.69
CA GLN A 46 4.99 15.61 3.84
C GLN A 46 5.82 15.68 5.14
N GLY A 47 7.14 15.50 5.06
CA GLY A 47 8.01 15.47 6.23
C GLY A 47 7.90 14.20 7.07
N ILE A 48 7.30 13.14 6.55
CA ILE A 48 7.12 11.86 7.25
C ILE A 48 8.31 10.96 6.92
N THR A 49 8.97 10.43 7.95
CA THR A 49 10.12 9.53 7.79
C THR A 49 9.67 8.09 7.57
N ARG A 50 10.54 7.28 6.96
CA ARG A 50 10.32 5.83 6.84
C ARG A 50 10.06 5.17 8.19
N GLU A 51 10.86 5.52 9.20
CA GLU A 51 10.73 5.00 10.56
C GLU A 51 9.37 5.34 11.20
N ALA A 52 8.84 6.55 10.92
CA ALA A 52 7.50 6.92 11.36
C ALA A 52 6.42 6.07 10.68
N LEU A 53 6.58 5.73 9.41
CA LEU A 53 5.67 4.79 8.72
C LEU A 53 5.78 3.38 9.34
N GLU A 54 7.00 2.88 9.53
CA GLU A 54 7.27 1.55 10.09
C GLU A 54 6.80 1.42 11.55
N THR A 55 6.81 2.51 12.32
CA THR A 55 6.24 2.54 13.67
C THR A 55 4.73 2.29 13.66
N GLU A 56 4.03 2.74 12.62
CA GLU A 56 2.58 2.61 12.51
C GLU A 56 2.13 1.26 11.96
N VAL A 57 2.90 0.67 11.04
CA VAL A 57 2.45 -0.52 10.30
C VAL A 57 3.40 -1.70 10.34
N GLY A 58 4.53 -1.57 11.02
CA GLY A 58 5.60 -2.58 11.04
C GLY A 58 6.38 -2.59 9.73
N ASP A 59 6.75 -3.78 9.27
CA ASP A 59 7.49 -3.93 8.01
C ASP A 59 6.62 -3.49 6.82
N LEU A 60 7.08 -2.47 6.10
CA LEU A 60 6.33 -1.87 4.99
C LEU A 60 6.08 -2.87 3.85
N ALA A 61 7.04 -3.76 3.58
CA ALA A 61 6.93 -4.71 2.49
C ALA A 61 5.92 -5.81 2.82
N GLU A 62 5.96 -6.35 4.05
CA GLU A 62 4.97 -7.31 4.54
C GLU A 62 3.57 -6.68 4.58
N TYR A 63 3.47 -5.45 5.08
CA TYR A 63 2.19 -4.74 5.16
C TYR A 63 1.58 -4.51 3.77
N ILE A 64 2.35 -3.99 2.81
CA ILE A 64 1.88 -3.79 1.42
C ILE A 64 1.51 -5.13 0.76
N ARG A 65 2.28 -6.19 1.00
CA ARG A 65 1.99 -7.53 0.47
C ARG A 65 0.64 -8.05 0.98
N ASP A 66 0.34 -7.88 2.25
CA ASP A 66 -0.95 -8.28 2.83
C ASP A 66 -2.13 -7.45 2.27
N LYS A 67 -1.94 -6.14 2.09
CA LYS A 67 -2.96 -5.28 1.46
C LYS A 67 -3.25 -5.67 0.01
N LEU A 68 -2.22 -5.95 -0.78
CA LEU A 68 -2.38 -6.50 -2.13
C LEU A 68 -3.14 -7.83 -2.11
N ALA A 69 -2.75 -8.76 -1.24
CA ALA A 69 -3.43 -10.05 -1.12
C ALA A 69 -4.91 -9.89 -0.76
N THR A 70 -5.22 -8.96 0.15
CA THR A 70 -6.61 -8.62 0.53
C THR A 70 -7.40 -8.04 -0.63
N ALA A 71 -6.85 -7.06 -1.35
CA ALA A 71 -7.49 -6.47 -2.52
C ALA A 71 -7.80 -7.54 -3.59
N ASN A 72 -6.86 -8.46 -3.84
CA ASN A 72 -7.05 -9.55 -4.79
C ASN A 72 -8.15 -10.52 -4.39
N ARG A 73 -8.22 -10.90 -3.10
CA ARG A 73 -9.28 -11.77 -2.59
C ARG A 73 -10.65 -11.12 -2.77
N ALA A 74 -10.77 -9.83 -2.41
CA ALA A 74 -12.02 -9.10 -2.54
C ALA A 74 -12.52 -9.03 -3.99
N GLU A 75 -11.63 -8.76 -4.95
CA GLU A 75 -12.02 -8.73 -6.37
C GLU A 75 -12.32 -10.12 -6.93
N HIS A 76 -11.59 -11.15 -6.50
CA HIS A 76 -11.91 -12.53 -6.88
C HIS A 76 -13.29 -12.96 -6.39
N ASP A 77 -13.66 -12.63 -5.15
CA ASP A 77 -14.97 -12.95 -4.60
C ASP A 77 -16.09 -12.13 -5.26
N ARG A 78 -15.82 -10.90 -5.73
CA ARG A 78 -16.75 -10.11 -6.54
C ARG A 78 -17.07 -10.73 -7.90
N ARG A 79 -16.12 -11.47 -8.48
CA ARG A 79 -16.23 -12.09 -9.82
C ARG A 79 -16.86 -13.49 -9.81
N LYS A 80 -17.10 -14.07 -8.63
CA LYS A 80 -17.85 -15.32 -8.47
C LYS A 80 -19.35 -15.06 -8.48
#